data_AF-A0A2V8YRE3-F1
#
_entry.id   AF-A0A2V8YRE3-F1
#
_cell.length_a   1.000
_cell.length_b   1.000
_cell.length_c   1.000
_cell.angle_alpha   90.00
_cell.angle_beta   90.00
_cell.angle_gamma   90.00
#
_symmetry.space_group_name_H-M   'P 1'
#
loop_
_entity.id
_entity.type
_entity.pdbx_description
1 polymer ?
#
loop_
_entity_poly.entity_id
_entity_poly.type
_entity_poly.pdbx_seq_one_letter_code
_entity_poly.pdbx_strand_id
1 'polypeptide(L)' 'MRMLPNTHKFTGDERDSETNLDLTWFRQYSSQLGRWMHPDPAGLAAVDPANPQS' A
#
# COMPACT_ATOMS: atom_id res chain seq x y z
N MET A 1 -1.90 -23.78 -23.27
CA MET A 1 -1.18 -23.00 -22.24
C MET A 1 -2.19 -22.11 -21.54
N ARG A 2 -2.55 -22.37 -20.27
CA ARG A 2 -3.48 -21.53 -19.52
C ARG A 2 -2.69 -20.37 -18.90
N MET A 3 -2.89 -19.14 -19.37
CA MET A 3 -2.29 -17.97 -18.71
C MET A 3 -3.00 -17.77 -17.38
N LEU A 4 -2.25 -17.85 -16.29
CA LEU A 4 -2.75 -17.46 -14.98
C LEU A 4 -2.92 -15.93 -14.96
N PRO A 5 -3.99 -15.39 -14.37
CA PRO A 5 -4.15 -13.95 -14.24
C PRO A 5 -3.01 -13.37 -13.42
N ASN A 6 -2.41 -12.28 -13.90
CA ASN A 6 -1.37 -11.58 -13.15
C ASN A 6 -2.01 -10.92 -11.91
N THR A 7 -1.58 -11.33 -10.71
CA THR A 7 -2.07 -10.81 -9.43
C THR A 7 -1.36 -9.53 -8.99
N HIS A 8 -0.19 -9.21 -9.56
CA HIS A 8 0.63 -8.05 -9.22
C HIS A 8 0.19 -6.87 -10.09
N LYS A 9 -0.31 -5.81 -9.45
CA LYS A 9 -0.98 -4.69 -10.13
C LYS A 9 -0.25 -3.38 -9.90
N PHE A 10 -0.90 -2.43 -9.21
CA PHE A 10 -0.32 -1.13 -8.93
C PHE A 10 0.97 -1.32 -8.15
N THR A 11 2.00 -0.54 -8.50
CA THR A 11 3.35 -0.61 -7.89
C THR A 11 4.04 -1.98 -7.90
N GLY A 12 3.45 -2.98 -8.57
CA GLY A 12 3.91 -4.38 -8.51
C GLY A 12 3.43 -5.14 -7.28
N ASP A 13 2.54 -4.57 -6.47
CA ASP A 13 2.01 -5.21 -5.27
C ASP A 13 0.91 -6.22 -5.61
N GLU A 14 0.77 -7.25 -4.77
CA GLU A 14 -0.28 -8.25 -4.91
C GLU A 14 -1.65 -7.63 -4.65
N ARG A 15 -2.58 -7.80 -5.59
CA ARG A 15 -3.97 -7.39 -5.45
C ARG A 15 -4.80 -8.55 -4.91
N ASP A 16 -5.37 -8.36 -3.73
CA ASP A 16 -6.40 -9.28 -3.25
C ASP A 16 -7.67 -9.14 -4.10
N SER A 17 -8.15 -10.26 -4.63
CA SER A 17 -9.32 -10.30 -5.51
C SER A 17 -10.64 -10.12 -4.78
N GLU A 18 -10.71 -10.42 -3.47
CA GLU A 18 -11.93 -10.29 -2.68
C GLU A 18 -12.20 -8.82 -2.33
N THR A 19 -11.16 -8.11 -1.86
CA THR A 19 -11.30 -6.73 -1.36
C THR A 19 -10.84 -5.66 -2.35
N ASN A 20 -10.13 -6.04 -3.41
CA ASN A 20 -9.45 -5.12 -4.33
C ASN A 20 -8.37 -4.23 -3.67
N LEU A 21 -7.81 -4.66 -2.54
CA LEU A 21 -6.71 -3.97 -1.86
C LEU A 21 -5.35 -4.44 -2.39
N ASP A 22 -4.43 -3.51 -2.57
CA ASP A 22 -3.01 -3.80 -2.85
C ASP A 22 -2.28 -4.06 -1.52
N LEU A 23 -1.62 -5.23 -1.43
CA LEU A 23 -0.89 -5.74 -0.28
C LEU A 23 0.53 -5.16 -0.23
N THR A 24 0.67 -3.96 0.35
CA THR A 24 1.99 -3.37 0.61
C THR A 24 2.52 -3.83 1.98
N TRP A 25 3.80 -3.60 2.26
CA TRP A 25 4.46 -4.15 3.45
C TRP A 25 3.86 -3.73 4.80
N PHE A 26 3.37 -2.49 4.91
CA PHE A 26 2.93 -1.94 6.20
C PHE A 26 1.46 -1.50 6.20
N ARG A 27 0.84 -1.35 5.03
CA ARG A 27 -0.51 -0.84 4.88
C ARG A 27 -1.20 -1.46 3.66
N GLN A 28 -2.51 -1.65 3.78
CA GLN A 28 -3.33 -1.98 2.62
C GLN A 28 -3.69 -0.70 1.87
N TYR A 29 -3.49 -0.68 0.56
CA TYR A 29 -3.86 0.45 -0.30
C TYR A 29 -5.12 0.13 -1.09
N SER A 30 -6.08 1.05 -1.11
CA SER A 30 -7.23 0.94 -2.00
C SER A 30 -6.96 1.69 -3.30
N SER A 31 -6.65 0.94 -4.35
CA SER A 31 -6.54 1.47 -5.71
C SER A 31 -7.82 2.17 -6.20
N GLN A 32 -8.99 1.71 -5.76
CA GLN A 32 -10.27 2.32 -6.14
C GLN A 32 -10.51 3.68 -5.49
N LEU A 33 -10.00 3.85 -4.27
CA LEU A 33 -10.25 5.03 -3.45
C LEU A 33 -9.09 6.03 -3.44
N GLY A 34 -7.93 5.64 -3.95
CA GLY A 34 -6.73 6.46 -3.99
C GLY A 34 -6.14 6.74 -2.60
N ARG A 35 -6.33 5.84 -1.63
CA ARG A 35 -5.90 6.07 -0.23
C ARG A 35 -5.55 4.78 0.51
N TRP A 36 -4.76 4.94 1.56
CA TRP A 36 -4.49 3.89 2.54
C TRP A 36 -5.72 3.57 3.38
N MET A 37 -5.87 2.31 3.75
CA MET A 37 -6.97 1.85 4.62
C MET A 37 -6.76 2.21 6.09
N HIS A 38 -5.54 2.59 6.47
CA HIS A 38 -5.17 2.98 7.83
C HIS A 38 -4.06 4.04 7.81
N PRO A 39 -3.93 4.87 8.87
CA PRO A 39 -2.84 5.83 9.03
C PRO A 39 -1.46 5.16 8.96
N ASP A 40 -0.41 5.98 8.79
CA ASP A 40 0.97 5.48 8.86
C ASP A 40 1.28 4.93 10.27
N PRO A 41 1.71 3.66 10.39
CA PRO A 41 2.13 3.11 11.68
C PRO A 41 3.28 3.89 12.33
N ALA A 42 4.15 4.52 11.54
CA ALA A 42 5.22 5.35 12.08
C ALA A 42 4.69 6.64 12.71
N GLY A 43 3.54 7.16 12.24
CA GLY A 43 2.90 8.36 12.77
C GLY A 43 3.88 9.53 12.95
N LEU A 44 3.85 10.14 14.14
CA LEU A 44 4.78 11.22 14.50
C LEU A 44 6.19 10.74 14.88
N ALA A 45 6.41 9.44 15.05
CA ALA A 45 7.75 8.91 15.33
C ALA A 45 8.69 9.03 14.11
N ALA A 46 8.13 9.25 12.91
CA ALA A 46 8.91 9.59 11.72
C ALA A 46 9.44 11.04 11.73
N VAL A 47 8.87 11.92 12.57
CA VAL A 47 9.16 13.36 12.55
C VAL A 47 10.26 13.71 13.55
N ASP A 48 11.31 14.36 13.06
CA ASP A 48 12.37 14.99 13.84
C ASP A 48 12.38 16.52 13.58
N PRO A 49 11.92 17.33 14.55
CA PRO A 49 11.89 18.78 14.40
C PRO A 49 13.25 19.44 14.13
N ALA A 50 14.37 18.77 14.46
CA ALA A 50 15.71 19.25 14.17
C ALA A 50 16.19 18.89 12.75
N ASN A 51 15.46 18.01 12.04
CA ASN A 51 15.75 17.58 10.68
C ASN A 51 14.59 17.98 9.74
N PRO A 52 14.70 19.07 8.97
CA PRO A 52 13.63 19.56 8.09
C PRO A 52 13.18 18.58 6.98
N GLN A 53 13.94 17.51 6.75
CA GLN A 53 13.62 16.48 5.75
C GLN A 53 12.96 15.24 6.37
N SER A 54 12.67 15.26 7.66
CA SER A 54 11.91 14.21 8.35
C SER A 54 10.42 14.51 8.43
#